data_AF-A0A496D830-F1
#
_entry.id   AF-A0A496D830-F1
#
_cell.length_a   1.000
_cell.length_b   1.000
_cell.length_c   1.000
_cell.angle_alpha   90.00
_cell.angle_beta   90.00
_cell.angle_gamma   90.00
#
_symmetry.space_group_name_H-M   'P 1'
#
loop_
_entity.id
_entity.type
_entity.pdbx_description
1 polymer ?
#
loop_
_entity_poly.entity_id
_entity_poly.type
_entity_poly.pdbx_seq_one_letter_code
_entity_poly.pdbx_strand_id
1 'polypeptide(L)'
;MNIPILIVHKGNTFYLPIVLRQLRLFNPNSRICLISDESTKCYDFVEHYDIKNYSEGLIHFGEIYKHRSSNPYDYELFCFQRWFVINDFVKENGLQDFLCMDSDVLFYCNVDDVFNQYLGCDFTICNKLGPGCSLFNAHSIKSFCDYMMLMYTSPSYINKMDGIYENLKSEKKLGGICDMTAFVWYQENVKCNVIDIATPIEGSCFDGCITWSAGFEMKNGKKKVYWIDNLPYGRLTSDNSLIRFYCLHFQGRSKYSIFKYILDKNKVHHSGFWYDLKWLLSKDILNARLKGIKKAINNPKMVVNFVKAKLK
;
A
#
# COMPACT_ATOMS: atom_id res chain seq x y z
N MET A 1 -2.85 -12.90 -20.43
CA MET A 1 -3.77 -11.75 -20.30
C MET A 1 -2.91 -10.53 -19.95
N ASN A 2 -3.34 -9.29 -20.23
CA ASN A 2 -2.61 -8.09 -19.78
C ASN A 2 -3.37 -7.50 -18.59
N ILE A 3 -2.88 -7.76 -17.39
CA ILE A 3 -3.51 -7.36 -16.13
C ILE A 3 -3.22 -5.86 -15.91
N PRO A 4 -4.24 -4.97 -15.96
CA PRO A 4 -4.05 -3.55 -15.70
C PRO A 4 -3.66 -3.32 -14.24
N ILE A 5 -2.79 -2.33 -14.03
CA ILE A 5 -2.28 -1.94 -12.71
C ILE A 5 -2.94 -0.63 -12.31
N LEU A 6 -3.66 -0.62 -11.19
CA LEU A 6 -4.39 0.52 -10.68
C LEU A 6 -3.71 1.08 -9.42
N ILE A 7 -3.44 2.37 -9.43
CA ILE A 7 -2.88 3.11 -8.29
C ILE A 7 -3.77 4.31 -8.00
N VAL A 8 -4.34 4.36 -6.80
CA VAL A 8 -5.06 5.54 -6.30
C VAL A 8 -4.15 6.36 -5.41
N HIS A 9 -3.95 7.63 -5.75
CA HIS A 9 -3.05 8.51 -4.99
C HIS A 9 -3.53 9.97 -4.99
N LYS A 10 -3.23 10.70 -3.93
CA LYS A 10 -3.46 12.16 -3.86
C LYS A 10 -2.17 12.91 -3.58
N GLY A 11 -1.97 13.99 -4.34
CA GLY A 11 -0.85 14.90 -4.26
C GLY A 11 0.41 14.36 -4.94
N ASN A 12 1.22 15.26 -5.46
CA ASN A 12 2.51 14.89 -6.03
C ASN A 12 3.57 14.68 -4.94
N THR A 13 3.64 13.46 -4.40
CA THR A 13 4.61 13.09 -3.36
C THR A 13 5.98 12.75 -3.95
N PHE A 14 7.05 12.99 -3.18
CA PHE A 14 8.44 12.86 -3.65
C PHE A 14 8.82 11.47 -4.16
N TYR A 15 8.13 10.42 -3.70
CA TYR A 15 8.43 9.03 -4.05
C TYR A 15 7.59 8.50 -5.21
N LEU A 16 6.42 9.10 -5.48
CA LEU A 16 5.52 8.67 -6.55
C LEU A 16 6.22 8.53 -7.91
N PRO A 17 6.98 9.52 -8.43
CA PRO A 17 7.62 9.37 -9.75
C PRO A 17 8.68 8.25 -9.78
N ILE A 18 9.29 7.96 -8.63
CA ILE A 18 10.30 6.91 -8.49
C ILE A 18 9.61 5.54 -8.57
N VAL A 19 8.53 5.37 -7.82
CA VAL A 19 7.73 4.13 -7.80
C VAL A 19 7.12 3.84 -9.17
N LEU A 20 6.51 4.84 -9.82
CA LEU A 20 5.89 4.65 -11.15
C LEU A 20 6.93 4.27 -12.21
N ARG A 21 8.15 4.85 -12.17
CA ARG A 21 9.22 4.48 -13.10
C ARG A 21 9.72 3.06 -12.87
N GLN A 22 9.90 2.65 -11.61
CA GLN A 22 10.25 1.27 -11.27
C GLN A 22 9.18 0.31 -11.78
N LEU A 23 7.89 0.62 -11.57
CA LEU A 23 6.78 -0.20 -12.06
C LEU A 23 6.84 -0.36 -13.59
N ARG A 24 6.99 0.74 -14.33
CA ARG A 24 7.11 0.75 -15.80
C ARG A 24 8.36 -0.01 -16.29
N LEU A 25 9.47 0.05 -15.56
CA LEU A 25 10.71 -0.66 -15.89
C LEU A 25 10.53 -2.19 -15.95
N PHE A 26 9.68 -2.74 -15.09
CA PHE A 26 9.34 -4.17 -15.08
C PHE A 26 8.10 -4.51 -15.90
N ASN A 27 7.26 -3.52 -16.19
CA ASN A 27 5.98 -3.67 -16.87
C ASN A 27 5.90 -2.70 -18.07
N PRO A 28 6.77 -2.86 -19.09
CA PRO A 28 6.86 -1.92 -20.20
C PRO A 28 5.57 -1.85 -21.01
N ASN A 29 4.83 -2.95 -21.11
CA ASN A 29 3.63 -3.09 -21.94
C ASN A 29 2.32 -3.13 -21.15
N SER A 30 2.38 -3.14 -19.81
CA SER A 30 1.16 -3.21 -19.00
C SER A 30 0.45 -1.86 -18.98
N ARG A 31 -0.88 -1.88 -18.95
CA ARG A 31 -1.69 -0.68 -18.70
C ARG A 31 -1.51 -0.25 -17.25
N ILE A 32 -1.01 0.97 -17.02
CA ILE A 32 -0.81 1.53 -15.68
C ILE A 32 -1.71 2.74 -15.54
N CYS A 33 -2.74 2.63 -14.70
CA CYS A 33 -3.69 3.69 -14.44
C CYS A 33 -3.38 4.36 -13.10
N LEU A 34 -3.05 5.65 -13.14
CA LEU A 34 -2.91 6.51 -11.97
C LEU A 34 -4.20 7.32 -11.80
N ILE A 35 -5.03 6.90 -10.85
CA ILE A 35 -6.29 7.59 -10.50
C ILE A 35 -5.97 8.59 -9.39
N SER A 36 -5.93 9.87 -9.74
CA SER A 36 -5.31 10.90 -8.89
C SER A 36 -5.84 12.30 -9.17
N ASP A 37 -5.36 13.29 -8.43
CA ASP A 37 -5.66 14.69 -8.67
C ASP A 37 -4.73 15.33 -9.74
N GLU A 38 -5.04 16.56 -10.13
CA GLU A 38 -4.35 17.31 -11.18
C GLU A 38 -2.83 17.45 -10.94
N SER A 39 -2.36 17.42 -9.69
CA SER A 39 -0.94 17.62 -9.38
C SER A 39 -0.04 16.50 -9.91
N THR A 40 -0.62 15.35 -10.30
CA THR A 40 0.10 14.18 -10.83
C THR A 40 -0.07 13.98 -12.34
N LYS A 41 -0.74 14.91 -13.04
CA LYS A 41 -0.93 14.88 -14.50
C LYS A 41 0.37 15.04 -15.30
N CYS A 42 1.49 15.30 -14.64
CA CYS A 42 2.80 15.50 -15.26
C CYS A 42 3.52 14.21 -15.69
N TYR A 43 2.95 13.03 -15.46
CA TYR A 43 3.55 11.74 -15.81
C TYR A 43 2.98 11.21 -17.13
N ASP A 44 3.77 11.29 -18.20
CA ASP A 44 3.40 10.87 -19.56
C ASP A 44 3.55 9.35 -19.82
N PHE A 45 4.23 8.64 -18.93
CA PHE A 45 4.50 7.19 -19.05
C PHE A 45 3.46 6.31 -18.32
N VAL A 46 2.39 6.91 -17.80
CA VAL A 46 1.22 6.25 -17.19
C VAL A 46 -0.07 6.93 -17.65
N GLU A 47 -1.19 6.23 -17.62
CA GLU A 47 -2.49 6.82 -17.90
C GLU A 47 -3.01 7.54 -16.66
N HIS A 48 -3.23 8.85 -16.75
CA HIS A 48 -3.78 9.64 -15.65
C HIS A 48 -5.31 9.73 -15.77
N TYR A 49 -6.00 9.51 -14.65
CA TYR A 49 -7.44 9.63 -14.53
C TYR A 49 -7.78 10.55 -13.34
N ASP A 50 -8.64 11.55 -13.54
CA ASP A 50 -9.05 12.43 -12.45
C ASP A 50 -9.92 11.66 -11.44
N ILE A 51 -9.44 11.57 -10.20
CA ILE A 51 -10.15 10.91 -9.10
C ILE A 51 -11.55 11.48 -8.86
N LYS A 52 -11.82 12.74 -9.23
CA LYS A 52 -13.15 13.36 -9.09
C LYS A 52 -14.21 12.70 -9.97
N ASN A 53 -13.82 12.07 -11.07
CA ASN A 53 -14.74 11.36 -11.95
C ASN A 53 -15.28 10.08 -11.30
N TYR A 54 -14.61 9.58 -10.24
CA TYR A 54 -14.94 8.33 -9.55
C TYR A 54 -15.32 8.61 -8.09
N SER A 55 -16.29 9.50 -7.91
CA SER A 55 -16.61 10.08 -6.59
C SER A 55 -17.90 9.58 -5.96
N GLU A 56 -18.72 8.81 -6.66
CA GLU A 56 -20.04 8.37 -6.18
C GLU A 56 -19.90 7.56 -4.86
N GLY A 57 -19.15 6.45 -4.90
CA GLY A 57 -18.96 5.62 -3.71
C GLY A 57 -18.13 6.34 -2.62
N LEU A 58 -17.20 7.20 -3.02
CA LEU A 58 -16.39 8.02 -2.12
C LEU A 58 -17.25 8.97 -1.27
N ILE A 59 -18.21 9.65 -1.90
CA ILE A 59 -19.13 10.60 -1.25
C ILE A 59 -20.03 9.85 -0.28
N HIS A 60 -20.67 8.78 -0.75
CA HIS A 60 -21.63 8.04 0.06
C HIS A 60 -21.00 7.39 1.31
N PHE A 61 -19.81 6.80 1.18
CA PHE A 61 -19.10 6.28 2.35
C PHE A 61 -18.69 7.40 3.32
N GLY A 62 -18.32 8.57 2.79
CA GLY A 62 -17.97 9.74 3.60
C GLY A 62 -19.09 10.22 4.52
N GLU A 63 -20.36 10.10 4.09
CA GLU A 63 -21.53 10.50 4.86
C GLU A 63 -21.77 9.62 6.10
N ILE A 64 -21.46 8.33 5.99
CA ILE A 64 -21.66 7.36 7.08
C ILE A 64 -20.40 7.12 7.92
N TYR A 65 -19.25 7.60 7.46
CA TYR A 65 -17.98 7.35 8.12
C TYR A 65 -17.90 8.01 9.50
N LYS A 66 -17.68 7.17 10.51
CA LYS A 66 -17.42 7.60 11.89
C LYS A 66 -16.01 7.21 12.29
N HIS A 67 -15.19 8.22 12.58
CA HIS A 67 -13.77 8.04 12.81
C HIS A 67 -13.46 7.31 14.12
N ARG A 68 -12.73 6.20 14.01
CA ARG A 68 -12.36 5.32 15.12
C ARG A 68 -10.91 4.89 15.03
N SER A 69 -10.03 5.81 14.65
CA SER A 69 -8.60 5.56 14.49
C SER A 69 -7.79 6.61 15.26
N SER A 70 -6.54 6.32 15.55
CA SER A 70 -5.57 7.31 16.01
C SER A 70 -4.93 8.08 14.85
N ASN A 71 -5.12 7.62 13.61
CA ASN A 71 -4.67 8.34 12.42
C ASN A 71 -5.49 9.62 12.22
N PRO A 72 -4.98 10.62 11.48
CA PRO A 72 -5.77 11.80 11.14
C PRO A 72 -7.04 11.42 10.36
N TYR A 73 -8.15 12.10 10.64
CA TYR A 73 -9.46 11.87 10.03
C TYR A 73 -9.40 11.74 8.51
N ASP A 74 -8.89 12.76 7.81
CA ASP A 74 -8.86 12.79 6.34
C ASP A 74 -7.98 11.67 5.75
N TYR A 75 -6.91 11.30 6.45
CA TYR A 75 -6.02 10.24 6.01
C TYR A 75 -6.71 8.89 6.10
N GLU A 76 -7.32 8.58 7.25
CA GLU A 76 -8.01 7.32 7.47
C GLU A 76 -9.25 7.19 6.58
N LEU A 77 -10.05 8.25 6.47
CA LEU A 77 -11.20 8.28 5.57
C LEU A 77 -10.77 7.98 4.13
N PHE A 78 -9.67 8.59 3.66
CA PHE A 78 -9.17 8.33 2.32
C PHE A 78 -8.68 6.88 2.11
N CYS A 79 -8.08 6.25 3.14
CA CYS A 79 -7.71 4.83 3.08
C CYS A 79 -8.90 3.91 2.82
N PHE A 80 -10.11 4.26 3.28
CA PHE A 80 -11.34 3.56 2.91
C PHE A 80 -11.85 3.98 1.52
N GLN A 81 -11.98 5.30 1.29
CA GLN A 81 -12.55 5.86 0.06
C GLN A 81 -11.83 5.41 -1.22
N ARG A 82 -10.53 5.12 -1.17
CA ARG A 82 -9.76 4.64 -2.32
C ARG A 82 -10.33 3.38 -2.95
N TRP A 83 -10.92 2.49 -2.16
CA TRP A 83 -11.50 1.23 -2.66
C TRP A 83 -12.80 1.47 -3.42
N PHE A 84 -13.59 2.45 -2.98
CA PHE A 84 -14.78 2.91 -3.73
C PHE A 84 -14.41 3.57 -5.05
N VAL A 85 -13.36 4.40 -5.06
CA VAL A 85 -12.78 4.97 -6.29
C VAL A 85 -12.35 3.87 -7.27
N ILE A 86 -11.69 2.82 -6.77
CA ILE A 86 -11.29 1.66 -7.59
C ILE A 86 -12.52 0.96 -8.15
N ASN A 87 -13.54 0.69 -7.32
CA ASN A 87 -14.77 0.05 -7.75
C ASN A 87 -15.47 0.82 -8.88
N ASP A 88 -15.60 2.15 -8.72
CA ASP A 88 -16.23 3.02 -9.72
C ASP A 88 -15.41 3.01 -11.03
N PHE A 89 -14.08 3.12 -10.93
CA PHE A 89 -13.18 3.04 -12.09
C PHE A 89 -13.30 1.72 -12.84
N VAL A 90 -13.28 0.60 -12.11
CA VAL A 90 -13.38 -0.76 -12.65
C VAL A 90 -14.70 -0.96 -13.39
N LYS A 91 -15.80 -0.50 -12.80
CA LYS A 91 -17.14 -0.57 -13.40
C LYS A 91 -17.21 0.26 -14.69
N GLU A 92 -16.75 1.51 -14.67
CA GLU A 92 -16.80 2.38 -15.84
C GLU A 92 -15.90 1.92 -16.99
N ASN A 93 -14.76 1.30 -16.68
CA ASN A 93 -13.81 0.81 -17.67
C ASN A 93 -14.04 -0.66 -18.08
N GLY A 94 -15.03 -1.34 -17.50
CA GLY A 94 -15.34 -2.74 -17.79
C GLY A 94 -14.23 -3.73 -17.45
N LEU A 95 -13.38 -3.43 -16.45
CA LEU A 95 -12.27 -4.30 -16.07
C LEU A 95 -12.80 -5.55 -15.35
N GLN A 96 -12.22 -6.71 -15.66
CA GLN A 96 -12.57 -7.98 -15.01
C GLN A 96 -11.58 -8.33 -13.91
N ASP A 97 -10.29 -8.35 -14.21
CA ASP A 97 -9.19 -8.61 -13.29
C ASP A 97 -8.19 -7.44 -13.35
N PHE A 98 -7.64 -7.05 -12.20
CA PHE A 98 -6.70 -5.94 -12.11
C PHE A 98 -5.83 -6.05 -10.86
N LEU A 99 -4.62 -5.49 -10.93
CA LEU A 99 -3.73 -5.39 -9.78
C LEU A 99 -3.91 -4.01 -9.13
N CYS A 100 -4.35 -3.98 -7.88
CA CYS A 100 -4.25 -2.79 -7.04
C CYS A 100 -2.89 -2.71 -6.35
N MET A 101 -2.27 -1.54 -6.42
CA MET A 101 -0.98 -1.30 -5.79
C MET A 101 -0.96 0.04 -5.05
N ASP A 102 -0.41 0.03 -3.84
CA ASP A 102 -0.13 1.24 -3.10
C ASP A 102 1.04 1.99 -3.74
N SER A 103 0.96 3.33 -3.73
CA SER A 103 1.97 4.21 -4.33
C SER A 103 3.37 4.17 -3.69
N ASP A 104 3.56 3.38 -2.63
CA ASP A 104 4.80 3.17 -1.88
C ASP A 104 5.31 1.73 -1.95
N VAL A 105 4.90 0.98 -2.97
CA VAL A 105 5.40 -0.36 -3.29
C VAL A 105 6.37 -0.31 -4.47
N LEU A 106 7.56 -0.87 -4.32
CA LEU A 106 8.49 -1.10 -5.44
C LEU A 106 8.33 -2.51 -6.00
N PHE A 107 8.14 -2.61 -7.31
CA PHE A 107 8.02 -3.88 -8.04
C PHE A 107 9.34 -4.33 -8.67
N TYR A 108 9.56 -5.65 -8.73
CA TYR A 108 10.74 -6.32 -9.30
C TYR A 108 10.37 -7.53 -10.18
N CYS A 109 9.13 -7.55 -10.68
CA CYS A 109 8.62 -8.57 -11.59
C CYS A 109 7.63 -7.97 -12.60
N ASN A 110 7.44 -8.71 -13.69
CA ASN A 110 6.32 -8.47 -14.58
C ASN A 110 5.03 -9.00 -13.92
N VAL A 111 3.94 -8.24 -14.00
CA VAL A 111 2.67 -8.58 -13.36
C VAL A 111 2.04 -9.80 -14.01
N ASP A 112 2.04 -9.89 -15.34
CA ASP A 112 1.41 -10.99 -16.05
C ASP A 112 2.12 -12.31 -15.76
N ASP A 113 3.46 -12.30 -15.73
CA ASP A 113 4.26 -13.50 -15.43
C ASP A 113 3.94 -14.10 -14.06
N VAL A 114 3.60 -13.25 -13.07
CA VAL A 114 3.41 -13.69 -11.68
C VAL A 114 1.94 -13.89 -11.34
N PHE A 115 1.03 -13.02 -11.79
CA PHE A 115 -0.35 -13.00 -11.34
C PHE A 115 -1.33 -13.80 -12.19
N ASN A 116 -0.96 -14.22 -13.41
CA ASN A 116 -1.85 -15.05 -14.25
C ASN A 116 -2.27 -16.35 -13.54
N GLN A 117 -1.41 -16.93 -12.69
CA GLN A 117 -1.71 -18.14 -11.92
C GLN A 117 -2.77 -17.93 -10.81
N TYR A 118 -3.03 -16.69 -10.42
CA TYR A 118 -3.98 -16.34 -9.37
C TYR A 118 -5.33 -15.86 -9.94
N LEU A 119 -5.48 -15.83 -11.26
CA LEU A 119 -6.77 -15.54 -11.89
C LEU A 119 -7.82 -16.56 -11.43
N GLY A 120 -9.02 -16.07 -11.14
CA GLY A 120 -10.12 -16.89 -10.59
C GLY A 120 -10.16 -16.97 -9.06
N CYS A 121 -9.17 -16.45 -8.33
CA CYS A 121 -9.37 -16.12 -6.92
C CYS A 121 -10.20 -14.83 -6.78
N ASP A 122 -10.78 -14.61 -5.59
CA ASP A 122 -11.47 -13.35 -5.32
C ASP A 122 -10.45 -12.22 -5.22
N PHE A 123 -9.41 -12.41 -4.41
CA PHE A 123 -8.28 -11.50 -4.37
C PHE A 123 -7.05 -12.13 -3.74
N THR A 124 -5.89 -11.52 -3.99
CA THR A 124 -4.66 -11.84 -3.27
C THR A 124 -4.43 -10.85 -2.13
N ILE A 125 -3.69 -11.24 -1.09
CA ILE A 125 -3.34 -10.37 0.03
C ILE A 125 -1.95 -10.69 0.58
N CYS A 126 -1.33 -9.75 1.29
CA CYS A 126 -0.12 -10.03 2.04
C CYS A 126 -0.41 -10.16 3.54
N ASN A 127 0.05 -11.25 4.15
CA ASN A 127 -0.04 -11.50 5.60
C ASN A 127 -1.48 -11.42 6.15
N LYS A 128 -2.47 -11.81 5.34
CA LYS A 128 -3.92 -11.69 5.60
C LYS A 128 -4.44 -10.28 5.93
N LEU A 129 -3.59 -9.26 5.80
CA LEU A 129 -3.81 -7.93 6.37
C LEU A 129 -3.60 -6.81 5.37
N GLY A 130 -2.53 -6.88 4.58
CA GLY A 130 -2.02 -5.77 3.78
C GLY A 130 -2.43 -5.90 2.31
N PRO A 131 -3.38 -5.10 1.82
CA PRO A 131 -3.81 -5.11 0.42
C PRO A 131 -2.93 -4.21 -0.48
N GLY A 132 -1.72 -3.85 -0.03
CA GLY A 132 -0.86 -2.87 -0.71
C GLY A 132 -0.35 -3.35 -2.08
N CYS A 133 -0.50 -4.64 -2.38
CA CYS A 133 -0.23 -5.25 -3.66
C CYS A 133 -1.15 -6.46 -3.82
N SER A 134 -2.30 -6.26 -4.47
CA SER A 134 -3.39 -7.24 -4.46
C SER A 134 -4.07 -7.32 -5.83
N LEU A 135 -4.12 -8.52 -6.39
CA LEU A 135 -4.98 -8.84 -7.52
C LEU A 135 -6.41 -8.87 -7.01
N PHE A 136 -7.33 -8.26 -7.75
CA PHE A 136 -8.77 -8.32 -7.52
C PHE A 136 -9.47 -8.64 -8.83
N ASN A 137 -10.69 -9.15 -8.69
CA ASN A 137 -11.65 -9.15 -9.77
C ASN A 137 -12.79 -8.15 -9.50
N ALA A 138 -13.57 -7.83 -10.53
CA ALA A 138 -14.65 -6.85 -10.44
C ALA A 138 -15.71 -7.20 -9.38
N HIS A 139 -16.00 -8.48 -9.20
CA HIS A 139 -16.96 -8.94 -8.20
C HIS A 139 -16.43 -8.74 -6.78
N SER A 140 -15.17 -9.10 -6.53
CA SER A 140 -14.59 -9.06 -5.19
C SER A 140 -14.37 -7.64 -4.69
N ILE A 141 -13.96 -6.68 -5.53
CA ILE A 141 -13.85 -5.28 -5.12
C ILE A 141 -15.21 -4.68 -4.77
N LYS A 142 -16.25 -5.01 -5.55
CA LYS A 142 -17.62 -4.56 -5.28
C LYS A 142 -18.11 -5.13 -3.95
N SER A 143 -17.97 -6.45 -3.76
CA SER A 143 -18.36 -7.14 -2.53
C SER A 143 -17.63 -6.59 -1.30
N PHE A 144 -16.35 -6.25 -1.43
CA PHE A 144 -15.60 -5.60 -0.38
C PHE A 144 -16.13 -4.20 -0.05
N CYS A 145 -16.46 -3.38 -1.06
CA CYS A 145 -17.07 -2.06 -0.85
C CYS A 145 -18.43 -2.17 -0.15
N ASP A 146 -19.29 -3.10 -0.58
CA ASP A 146 -20.58 -3.37 0.05
C ASP A 146 -20.39 -3.80 1.53
N TYR A 147 -19.36 -4.59 1.82
CA TYR A 147 -19.04 -4.98 3.19
C TYR A 147 -18.55 -3.81 4.06
N MET A 148 -17.73 -2.91 3.52
CA MET A 148 -17.34 -1.69 4.24
C MET A 148 -18.54 -0.80 4.55
N MET A 149 -19.50 -0.68 3.62
CA MET A 149 -20.77 0.00 3.88
C MET A 149 -21.54 -0.68 5.03
N LEU A 150 -21.63 -2.01 5.03
CA LEU A 150 -22.28 -2.78 6.08
C LEU A 150 -21.63 -2.56 7.46
N MET A 151 -20.30 -2.51 7.53
CA MET A 151 -19.57 -2.23 8.78
C MET A 151 -20.03 -0.93 9.43
N TYR A 152 -20.29 0.11 8.65
CA TYR A 152 -20.61 1.45 9.14
C TYR A 152 -22.11 1.76 9.25
N THR A 153 -22.98 0.85 8.79
CA THR A 153 -24.43 1.02 8.83
C THR A 153 -25.13 0.02 9.76
N SER A 154 -24.55 -1.16 9.97
CA SER A 154 -25.12 -2.17 10.86
C SER A 154 -24.85 -1.84 12.33
N PRO A 155 -25.88 -1.84 13.20
CA PRO A 155 -25.70 -1.64 14.64
C PRO A 155 -24.72 -2.62 15.30
N SER A 156 -24.67 -3.89 14.85
CA SER A 156 -23.78 -4.89 15.44
C SER A 156 -22.31 -4.59 15.17
N TYR A 157 -21.97 -4.22 13.93
CA TYR A 157 -20.61 -3.83 13.57
C TYR A 157 -20.21 -2.50 14.20
N ILE A 158 -21.11 -1.53 14.24
CA ILE A 158 -20.89 -0.25 14.92
C ILE A 158 -20.51 -0.48 16.38
N ASN A 159 -21.30 -1.26 17.11
CA ASN A 159 -21.03 -1.57 18.52
C ASN A 159 -19.69 -2.30 18.71
N LYS A 160 -19.36 -3.26 17.83
CA LYS A 160 -18.06 -3.96 17.84
C LYS A 160 -16.90 -2.98 17.65
N MET A 161 -17.02 -2.08 16.67
CA MET A 161 -15.99 -1.07 16.37
C MET A 161 -15.84 -0.04 17.50
N ASP A 162 -16.94 0.42 18.09
CA ASP A 162 -16.93 1.32 19.24
C ASP A 162 -16.22 0.66 20.44
N GLY A 163 -16.55 -0.59 20.75
CA GLY A 163 -15.90 -1.35 21.82
C GLY A 163 -14.38 -1.49 21.62
N ILE A 164 -13.94 -1.82 20.41
CA ILE A 164 -12.49 -1.90 20.09
C ILE A 164 -11.80 -0.55 20.29
N TYR A 165 -12.42 0.52 19.79
CA TYR A 165 -11.82 1.85 19.85
C TYR A 165 -11.75 2.40 21.28
N GLU A 166 -12.79 2.20 22.08
CA GLU A 166 -12.81 2.60 23.49
C GLU A 166 -11.81 1.80 24.33
N ASN A 167 -11.63 0.50 24.06
CA ASN A 167 -10.59 -0.30 24.69
C ASN A 167 -9.18 0.21 24.36
N LEU A 168 -8.90 0.58 23.11
CA LEU A 168 -7.60 1.14 22.73
C LEU A 168 -7.35 2.50 23.41
N LYS A 169 -8.38 3.34 23.52
CA LYS A 169 -8.29 4.63 24.24
C LYS A 169 -8.02 4.43 25.73
N SER A 170 -8.74 3.52 26.39
CA SER A 170 -8.59 3.26 27.83
C SER A 170 -7.19 2.73 28.15
N GLU A 171 -6.64 1.87 27.27
CA GLU A 171 -5.28 1.35 27.37
C GLU A 171 -4.19 2.32 26.88
N LYS A 172 -4.58 3.51 26.39
CA LYS A 172 -3.68 4.52 25.80
C LYS A 172 -2.80 3.95 24.68
N LYS A 173 -3.34 3.03 23.88
CA LYS A 173 -2.70 2.44 22.71
C LYS A 173 -3.10 3.20 21.44
N LEU A 174 -2.16 3.29 20.51
CA LEU A 174 -2.45 3.78 19.15
C LEU A 174 -3.11 2.67 18.34
N GLY A 175 -3.86 3.05 17.30
CA GLY A 175 -4.58 2.14 16.42
C GLY A 175 -6.07 2.49 16.32
N GLY A 176 -6.85 1.50 15.93
CA GLY A 176 -8.30 1.62 15.77
C GLY A 176 -8.77 0.89 14.52
N ILE A 177 -9.90 1.34 13.97
CA ILE A 177 -10.49 0.80 12.77
C ILE A 177 -9.89 1.49 11.54
N CYS A 178 -9.30 0.68 10.66
CA CYS A 178 -8.78 1.08 9.35
C CYS A 178 -9.26 0.14 8.24
N ASP A 179 -8.93 0.45 7.00
CA ASP A 179 -9.28 -0.39 5.84
C ASP A 179 -8.70 -1.81 5.95
N MET A 180 -7.51 -1.98 6.55
CA MET A 180 -6.96 -3.30 6.86
C MET A 180 -7.83 -4.08 7.86
N THR A 181 -8.46 -3.40 8.83
CA THR A 181 -9.45 -4.04 9.72
C THR A 181 -10.63 -4.58 8.92
N ALA A 182 -11.10 -3.80 7.93
CA ALA A 182 -12.17 -4.24 7.05
C ALA A 182 -11.77 -5.47 6.22
N PHE A 183 -10.54 -5.53 5.70
CA PHE A 183 -10.04 -6.71 4.98
C PHE A 183 -10.00 -7.97 5.85
N VAL A 184 -9.52 -7.86 7.09
CA VAL A 184 -9.50 -9.00 8.02
C VAL A 184 -10.91 -9.50 8.26
N TRP A 185 -11.82 -8.60 8.64
CA TRP A 185 -13.19 -9.01 8.95
C TRP A 185 -13.97 -9.47 7.72
N TYR A 186 -13.68 -8.93 6.53
CA TYR A 186 -14.26 -9.42 5.29
C TYR A 186 -13.90 -10.89 5.07
N GLN A 187 -12.62 -11.24 5.20
CA GLN A 187 -12.15 -12.63 5.09
C GLN A 187 -12.74 -13.56 6.16
N GLU A 188 -13.02 -13.04 7.36
CA GLU A 188 -13.61 -13.83 8.46
C GLU A 188 -15.11 -14.05 8.29
N ASN A 189 -15.84 -13.07 7.74
CA ASN A 189 -17.31 -13.05 7.75
C ASN A 189 -17.93 -13.33 6.37
N VAL A 190 -17.15 -13.23 5.29
CA VAL A 190 -17.61 -13.48 3.93
C VAL A 190 -16.84 -14.68 3.38
N LYS A 191 -17.58 -15.63 2.78
CA LYS A 191 -16.95 -16.75 2.08
C LYS A 191 -16.30 -16.24 0.80
N CYS A 192 -14.97 -16.13 0.81
CA CYS A 192 -14.17 -15.71 -0.33
C CYS A 192 -12.93 -16.61 -0.51
N ASN A 193 -12.52 -16.79 -1.76
CA ASN A 193 -11.29 -17.47 -2.15
C ASN A 193 -10.13 -16.48 -2.16
N VAL A 194 -9.32 -16.48 -1.10
CA VAL A 194 -8.25 -15.50 -0.88
C VAL A 194 -6.90 -16.21 -0.78
N ILE A 195 -5.92 -15.69 -1.51
CA ILE A 195 -4.56 -16.26 -1.54
C ILE A 195 -3.60 -15.29 -0.85
N ASP A 196 -2.90 -15.76 0.19
CA ASP A 196 -1.83 -14.99 0.82
C ASP A 196 -0.51 -15.16 0.06
N ILE A 197 -0.14 -14.12 -0.68
CA ILE A 197 1.05 -14.10 -1.55
C ILE A 197 2.33 -13.67 -0.81
N ALA A 198 2.24 -13.40 0.50
CA ALA A 198 3.41 -13.14 1.32
C ALA A 198 4.10 -14.43 1.81
N THR A 199 3.42 -15.57 1.71
CA THR A 199 4.02 -16.88 1.99
C THR A 199 4.99 -17.25 0.87
N PRO A 200 6.26 -17.60 1.18
CA PRO A 200 7.22 -18.09 0.19
C PRO A 200 6.72 -19.34 -0.54
N ILE A 201 6.65 -19.25 -1.87
CA ILE A 201 6.33 -20.38 -2.77
C ILE A 201 7.44 -20.40 -3.83
N GLU A 202 8.04 -21.57 -4.05
CA GLU A 202 9.10 -21.76 -5.06
C GLU A 202 10.24 -20.73 -4.95
N GLY A 203 10.61 -20.36 -3.72
CA GLY A 203 11.71 -19.43 -3.45
C GLY A 203 11.38 -17.96 -3.71
N SER A 204 10.11 -17.57 -3.87
CA SER A 204 9.69 -16.17 -4.05
C SER A 204 8.44 -15.80 -3.23
N CYS A 205 8.28 -14.52 -2.89
CA CYS A 205 7.04 -13.98 -2.32
C CYS A 205 6.89 -12.46 -2.51
N PHE A 206 5.76 -11.92 -2.05
CA PHE A 206 5.53 -10.48 -1.96
C PHE A 206 5.76 -9.97 -0.53
N ASP A 207 6.37 -8.80 -0.42
CA ASP A 207 6.57 -8.16 0.89
C ASP A 207 5.32 -7.38 1.30
N GLY A 208 4.65 -7.81 2.37
CA GLY A 208 3.52 -7.07 2.94
C GLY A 208 3.92 -5.74 3.59
N CYS A 209 5.13 -5.62 4.12
CA CYS A 209 5.70 -4.39 4.66
C CYS A 209 7.16 -4.61 5.07
N ILE A 210 8.08 -3.76 4.59
CA ILE A 210 9.51 -3.93 4.85
C ILE A 210 9.87 -3.79 6.33
N THR A 211 9.02 -3.16 7.14
CA THR A 211 9.22 -3.02 8.59
C THR A 211 8.66 -4.17 9.41
N TRP A 212 7.90 -5.09 8.81
CA TRP A 212 7.45 -6.32 9.47
C TRP A 212 8.47 -7.42 9.21
N SER A 213 8.84 -8.19 10.25
CA SER A 213 9.75 -9.32 10.05
C SER A 213 9.13 -10.39 9.16
N ALA A 214 7.91 -10.83 9.46
CA ALA A 214 7.24 -11.92 8.73
C ALA A 214 8.14 -13.16 8.54
N GLY A 215 9.00 -13.48 9.52
CA GLY A 215 9.94 -14.61 9.45
C GLY A 215 11.28 -14.30 8.75
N PHE A 216 11.50 -13.08 8.31
CA PHE A 216 12.75 -12.65 7.68
C PHE A 216 13.72 -11.97 8.65
N GLU A 217 15.01 -12.11 8.36
CA GLU A 217 16.10 -11.42 9.05
C GLU A 217 15.91 -9.89 8.96
N MET A 218 16.07 -9.23 10.11
CA MET A 218 15.90 -7.78 10.24
C MET A 218 17.24 -7.08 10.47
N LYS A 219 17.39 -5.89 9.89
CA LYS A 219 18.50 -4.96 10.14
C LYS A 219 17.97 -3.53 10.23
N ASN A 220 18.29 -2.84 11.32
CA ASN A 220 17.91 -1.43 11.54
C ASN A 220 16.39 -1.18 11.42
N GLY A 221 15.58 -2.09 11.95
CA GLY A 221 14.11 -1.98 11.94
C GLY A 221 13.43 -2.26 10.60
N LYS A 222 14.14 -2.86 9.64
CA LYS A 222 13.62 -3.29 8.34
C LYS A 222 14.13 -4.68 7.98
N LYS A 223 13.44 -5.38 7.08
CA LYS A 223 13.96 -6.60 6.47
C LYS A 223 15.33 -6.30 5.85
N LYS A 224 16.30 -7.17 6.14
CA LYS A 224 17.62 -7.10 5.52
C LYS A 224 17.50 -7.63 4.09
N VAL A 225 17.71 -6.75 3.13
CA VAL A 225 17.66 -7.09 1.71
C VAL A 225 19.06 -7.46 1.23
N TYR A 226 19.16 -8.64 0.64
CA TYR A 226 20.29 -9.16 -0.09
C TYR A 226 20.06 -8.93 -1.57
N TRP A 227 21.06 -8.43 -2.30
CA TRP A 227 20.95 -8.20 -3.73
C TRP A 227 21.67 -9.31 -4.47
N ILE A 228 20.92 -10.08 -5.27
CA ILE A 228 21.44 -11.17 -6.10
C ILE A 228 20.92 -10.89 -7.51
N ASP A 229 21.84 -10.78 -8.47
CA ASP A 229 21.53 -10.41 -9.86
C ASP A 229 20.63 -9.16 -9.97
N ASN A 230 20.92 -8.16 -9.10
CA ASN A 230 20.16 -6.91 -8.98
C ASN A 230 18.69 -7.06 -8.54
N LEU A 231 18.30 -8.20 -7.99
CA LEU A 231 16.97 -8.45 -7.45
C LEU A 231 17.03 -8.57 -5.92
N PRO A 232 15.97 -8.14 -5.21
CA PRO A 232 15.95 -8.16 -3.76
C PRO A 232 15.57 -9.55 -3.22
N TYR A 233 16.35 -10.02 -2.25
CA TYR A 233 16.11 -11.26 -1.52
C TYR A 233 16.07 -11.00 -0.02
N GLY A 234 15.23 -11.75 0.70
CA GLY A 234 15.22 -11.83 2.16
C GLY A 234 15.73 -13.19 2.61
N ARG A 235 16.34 -13.24 3.80
CA ARG A 235 16.73 -14.50 4.43
C ARG A 235 15.70 -14.91 5.47
N LEU A 236 15.13 -16.11 5.36
CA LEU A 236 14.26 -16.66 6.40
C LEU A 236 15.08 -17.00 7.65
N THR A 237 14.57 -16.65 8.83
CA THR A 237 15.25 -16.96 10.09
C THR A 237 15.11 -18.42 10.51
N SER A 238 14.14 -19.14 9.94
CA SER A 238 13.86 -20.54 10.27
C SER A 238 14.93 -21.50 9.73
N ASP A 239 15.37 -21.31 8.50
CA ASP A 239 16.25 -22.25 7.78
C ASP A 239 17.39 -21.56 6.99
N ASN A 240 17.51 -20.23 7.08
CA ASN A 240 18.47 -19.42 6.33
C ASN A 240 18.29 -19.44 4.80
N SER A 241 17.18 -19.94 4.28
CA SER A 241 16.88 -19.88 2.85
C SER A 241 16.75 -18.43 2.37
N LEU A 242 17.15 -18.18 1.12
CA LEU A 242 17.03 -16.89 0.47
C LEU A 242 15.79 -16.90 -0.42
N ILE A 243 14.86 -15.99 -0.14
CA ILE A 243 13.59 -15.86 -0.85
C ILE A 243 13.60 -14.56 -1.62
N ARG A 244 13.31 -14.62 -2.91
CA ARG A 244 13.17 -13.45 -3.77
C ARG A 244 11.92 -12.67 -3.40
N PHE A 245 12.04 -11.36 -3.28
CA PHE A 245 10.90 -10.46 -3.16
C PHE A 245 10.46 -9.97 -4.55
N TYR A 246 9.21 -10.20 -4.92
CA TYR A 246 8.60 -9.62 -6.10
C TYR A 246 8.23 -8.15 -5.93
N CYS A 247 7.95 -7.74 -4.69
CA CYS A 247 7.80 -6.34 -4.33
C CYS A 247 8.40 -6.06 -2.95
N LEU A 248 8.64 -4.78 -2.66
CA LEU A 248 8.97 -4.27 -1.32
C LEU A 248 8.00 -3.14 -0.98
N HIS A 249 7.32 -3.23 0.16
CA HIS A 249 6.30 -2.25 0.55
C HIS A 249 6.83 -1.30 1.64
N PHE A 250 6.81 0.00 1.33
CA PHE A 250 7.40 1.05 2.16
C PHE A 250 6.34 1.90 2.89
N GLN A 251 5.49 1.26 3.69
CA GLN A 251 4.46 1.95 4.46
C GLN A 251 5.03 2.97 5.47
N GLY A 252 4.39 4.13 5.57
CA GLY A 252 4.70 5.14 6.57
C GLY A 252 6.06 5.81 6.37
N ARG A 253 6.98 5.70 7.32
CA ARG A 253 8.27 6.41 7.26
C ARG A 253 9.32 5.71 6.41
N SER A 254 9.13 4.44 6.10
CA SER A 254 10.05 3.70 5.23
C SER A 254 10.05 4.26 3.80
N LYS A 255 9.04 5.05 3.39
CA LYS A 255 9.01 5.87 2.15
C LYS A 255 10.30 6.65 1.91
N TYR A 256 10.88 7.22 2.97
CA TYR A 256 12.13 7.98 2.91
C TYR A 256 13.38 7.13 2.64
N SER A 257 13.23 5.82 2.44
CA SER A 257 14.32 4.94 2.03
C SER A 257 14.08 4.24 0.70
N ILE A 258 12.95 4.51 0.01
CA ILE A 258 12.63 3.91 -1.30
C ILE A 258 13.82 4.00 -2.25
N PHE A 259 14.49 5.15 -2.31
CA PHE A 259 15.64 5.38 -3.18
C PHE A 259 16.82 4.41 -3.01
N LYS A 260 16.90 3.70 -1.88
CA LYS A 260 17.95 2.70 -1.60
C LYS A 260 17.68 1.36 -2.27
N TYR A 261 16.47 1.16 -2.80
CA TYR A 261 15.99 -0.10 -3.33
C TYR A 261 15.57 0.00 -4.79
N ILE A 262 15.76 1.13 -5.45
CA ILE A 262 15.39 1.29 -6.86
C ILE A 262 16.48 0.72 -7.76
N LEU A 263 16.09 0.38 -8.98
CA LEU A 263 17.01 0.05 -10.06
C LEU A 263 17.12 1.23 -11.03
N ASP A 264 18.24 1.29 -11.73
CA ASP A 264 18.37 2.19 -12.88
C ASP A 264 17.65 1.64 -14.12
N LYS A 265 17.71 2.38 -15.23
CA LYS A 265 17.10 1.98 -16.51
C LYS A 265 17.63 0.66 -17.09
N ASN A 266 18.80 0.22 -16.66
CA ASN A 266 19.43 -1.04 -17.07
C ASN A 266 19.14 -2.16 -16.05
N LYS A 267 18.22 -1.94 -15.10
CA LYS A 267 17.88 -2.86 -14.01
C LYS A 267 19.07 -3.16 -13.08
N VAL A 268 20.00 -2.21 -12.92
CA VAL A 268 21.14 -2.34 -12.01
C VAL A 268 20.83 -1.68 -10.67
N HIS A 269 21.10 -2.38 -9.57
CA HIS A 269 20.98 -1.82 -8.22
C HIS A 269 22.23 -1.02 -7.86
N HIS A 270 22.02 0.17 -7.33
CA HIS A 270 23.10 1.04 -6.88
C HIS A 270 23.01 1.23 -5.37
N SER A 271 24.16 1.12 -4.70
CA SER A 271 24.26 1.38 -3.26
C SER A 271 25.63 1.94 -2.89
N GLY A 272 25.75 2.39 -1.65
CA GLY A 272 26.98 2.96 -1.11
C GLY A 272 26.77 4.34 -0.52
N PHE A 273 27.75 4.80 0.25
CA PHE A 273 27.66 6.05 1.02
C PHE A 273 27.36 7.26 0.13
N TRP A 274 28.08 7.42 -0.99
CA TRP A 274 27.91 8.56 -1.89
C TRP A 274 26.56 8.55 -2.61
N TYR A 275 26.08 7.37 -2.99
CA TYR A 275 24.76 7.20 -3.59
C TYR A 275 23.66 7.61 -2.61
N ASP A 276 23.74 7.11 -1.37
CA ASP A 276 22.80 7.44 -0.31
C ASP A 276 22.82 8.94 0.02
N LEU A 277 24.02 9.53 0.12
CA LEU A 277 24.19 10.94 0.45
C LEU A 277 23.59 11.85 -0.64
N LYS A 278 23.82 11.53 -1.92
CA LYS A 278 23.23 12.26 -3.05
C LYS A 278 21.70 12.33 -2.95
N TRP A 279 21.06 11.21 -2.64
CA TRP A 279 19.60 11.15 -2.47
C TRP A 279 19.14 11.90 -1.23
N LEU A 280 19.81 11.71 -0.09
CA LEU A 280 19.47 12.40 1.16
C LEU A 280 19.55 13.93 1.05
N LEU A 281 20.43 14.43 0.18
CA LEU A 281 20.60 15.86 -0.13
C LEU A 281 19.75 16.33 -1.34
N SER A 282 18.97 15.44 -1.96
CA SER A 282 18.10 15.82 -3.07
C SER A 282 17.03 16.83 -2.62
N LYS A 283 16.71 17.77 -3.51
CA LYS A 283 15.67 18.79 -3.26
C LYS A 283 14.34 18.14 -2.86
N ASP A 284 13.97 17.02 -3.48
CA ASP A 284 12.69 16.36 -3.25
C ASP A 284 12.60 15.79 -1.83
N ILE A 285 13.64 15.08 -1.36
CA ILE A 285 13.68 14.51 -0.01
C ILE A 285 13.78 15.61 1.06
N LEU A 286 14.62 16.62 0.83
CA LEU A 286 14.76 17.76 1.75
C LEU A 286 13.43 18.53 1.88
N ASN A 287 12.78 18.84 0.76
CA ASN A 287 11.49 19.52 0.75
C ASN A 287 10.41 18.69 1.44
N ALA A 288 10.37 17.38 1.22
CA ALA A 288 9.43 16.49 1.89
C ALA A 288 9.63 16.48 3.41
N ARG A 289 10.88 16.41 3.88
CA ARG A 289 11.21 16.50 5.31
C ARG A 289 10.81 17.85 5.91
N LEU A 290 11.11 18.95 5.23
CA LEU A 290 10.74 20.30 5.66
C LEU A 290 9.22 20.46 5.76
N LYS A 291 8.45 19.97 4.77
CA LYS A 291 6.98 19.94 4.84
C LYS A 291 6.49 19.13 6.05
N GLY A 292 7.10 17.98 6.32
CA GLY A 292 6.80 17.16 7.49
C GLY A 292 7.04 17.89 8.82
N ILE A 293 8.17 18.60 8.93
CA ILE A 293 8.51 19.40 10.12
C ILE A 293 7.51 20.55 10.30
N LYS A 294 7.21 21.31 9.25
CA LYS A 294 6.21 22.40 9.30
C LYS A 294 4.84 21.87 9.75
N LYS A 295 4.41 20.71 9.23
CA LYS A 295 3.15 20.08 9.63
C LYS A 295 3.15 19.66 11.10
N ALA A 296 4.27 19.20 11.63
CA ALA A 296 4.42 18.83 13.03
C ALA A 296 4.41 20.06 13.96
N ILE A 297 5.08 21.14 13.58
CA ILE A 297 5.08 22.42 14.33
C ILE A 297 3.65 22.98 14.43
N ASN A 298 2.91 22.96 13.33
CA ASN A 298 1.54 23.48 13.27
C ASN A 298 0.50 22.56 13.93
N ASN A 299 0.90 21.38 14.44
CA ASN A 299 0.00 20.44 15.12
C ASN A 299 0.70 19.75 16.31
N PRO A 300 0.74 20.41 17.49
CA PRO A 300 1.47 19.92 18.67
C PRO A 300 1.05 18.52 19.14
N LYS A 301 -0.21 18.12 18.90
CA LYS A 301 -0.72 16.78 19.23
C LYS A 301 0.00 15.68 18.45
N MET A 302 0.46 15.94 17.22
CA MET A 302 1.29 15.00 16.46
C MET A 302 2.69 14.84 17.04
N VAL A 303 3.29 15.92 17.59
CA VAL A 303 4.63 15.87 18.21
C VAL A 303 4.60 15.04 19.49
N VAL A 304 3.55 15.18 20.31
CA VAL A 304 3.39 14.42 21.55
C VAL A 304 3.17 12.93 21.28
N ASN A 305 2.34 12.57 20.29
CA ASN A 305 2.19 11.17 19.86
C ASN A 305 3.48 10.62 19.24
N PHE A 306 4.24 11.48 18.54
CA PHE A 306 5.50 11.12 17.90
C PHE A 306 6.63 10.81 18.91
N VAL A 307 6.74 11.58 19.99
CA VAL A 307 7.70 11.31 21.08
C VAL A 307 7.29 10.05 21.86
N LYS A 308 5.99 9.86 22.13
CA LYS A 308 5.48 8.68 22.84
C LYS A 308 5.70 7.36 22.10
N ALA A 309 5.59 7.36 20.77
CA ALA A 309 5.81 6.17 19.94
C ALA A 309 7.30 5.76 19.81
N LYS A 310 8.23 6.63 20.22
CA LYS A 310 9.69 6.38 20.20
C LYS A 310 10.26 5.98 21.56
N LEU A 311 9.46 6.08 22.62
CA LEU A 311 9.82 5.75 24.01
C LEU A 311 9.25 4.39 24.46
N LYS A 312 8.78 3.58 23.51
CA LYS A 312 8.44 2.15 23.66
C LYS A 312 9.13 1.38 22.54
#